data_AF-A0A4Q5SFR2-F1
#
_entry.id   AF-A0A4Q5SFR2-F1
#
_cell.length_a   1.000
_cell.length_b   1.000
_cell.length_c   1.000
_cell.angle_alpha   90.00
_cell.angle_beta   90.00
_cell.angle_gamma   90.00
#
_symmetry.space_group_name_H-M   'P 1'
#
loop_
_entity.id
_entity.type
_entity.pdbx_description
1 polymer ?
#
loop_
_entity_poly.entity_id
_entity_poly.type
_entity_poly.pdbx_seq_one_letter_code
_entity_poly.pdbx_strand_id
1 'polypeptide(L)' 'TVKSAQLEMNMIAEGYYAVNCLHEVNKQYKVAMPICEAVYAILYQKKSPVIEMKHLAEKLS' A
#
# COMPACT_ATOMS: atom_id res chain seq x y z
N THR A 1 -7.23 -14.37 -2.99
CA THR A 1 -7.03 -13.43 -1.87
C THR A 1 -5.55 -13.43 -1.49
N VAL A 2 -5.06 -12.46 -0.71
CA VAL A 2 -3.64 -12.46 -0.27
C VAL A 2 -3.25 -13.79 0.38
N LYS A 3 -4.16 -14.38 1.16
CA LYS A 3 -3.97 -15.71 1.77
C LYS A 3 -3.77 -16.84 0.76
N SER A 4 -4.53 -16.87 -0.35
CA SER A 4 -4.38 -17.93 -1.35
C SER A 4 -3.06 -17.79 -2.12
N ALA A 5 -2.64 -16.56 -2.43
CA ALA A 5 -1.35 -16.31 -3.08
C ALA A 5 -0.14 -16.64 -2.18
N GLN A 6 -0.23 -16.37 -0.87
CA GLN A 6 0.80 -16.76 0.11
C GLN A 6 0.94 -18.29 0.25
N LEU A 7 -0.18 -19.02 0.17
CA LEU A 7 -0.22 -20.48 0.24
C LEU A 7 0.30 -21.15 -1.03
N GLU A 8 -0.03 -20.62 -2.21
CA GLU A 8 0.35 -21.22 -3.50
C GLU A 8 1.79 -20.92 -3.91
N MET A 9 2.31 -19.73 -3.60
CA MET A 9 3.65 -19.31 -4.05
C MET A 9 4.74 -19.54 -3.01
N ASN A 10 4.38 -19.93 -1.78
CA ASN A 10 5.30 -19.99 -0.63
C ASN A 10 6.10 -18.67 -0.42
N MET A 11 5.58 -17.56 -0.96
CA MET A 11 6.19 -16.24 -0.95
C MET A 11 5.25 -15.26 -0.26
N ILE A 12 5.82 -14.44 0.61
CA ILE A 12 5.08 -13.35 1.24
C ILE A 12 5.03 -12.21 0.23
N ALA A 13 3.84 -11.70 -0.08
CA ALA A 13 3.71 -10.49 -0.87
C ALA A 13 4.42 -9.33 -0.12
N GLU A 14 5.65 -9.03 -0.53
CA GLU A 14 6.56 -8.09 0.16
C GLU A 14 5.90 -6.72 0.37
N GLY A 15 5.20 -6.24 -0.65
CA GLY A 15 4.47 -4.97 -0.60
C GLY A 15 3.33 -4.91 0.42
N TYR A 16 2.76 -6.04 0.85
CA TYR A 16 1.66 -6.04 1.82
C TYR A 16 2.14 -5.56 3.19
N TYR A 17 3.12 -6.24 3.77
CA TYR A 17 3.63 -5.85 5.09
C TYR A 17 4.60 -4.66 5.04
N ALA A 18 5.35 -4.51 3.94
CA ALA A 18 6.28 -3.38 3.79
C ALA A 18 5.55 -2.04 3.84
N VAL A 19 4.38 -1.92 3.20
CA VAL A 19 3.64 -0.64 3.21
C VAL A 19 3.11 -0.29 4.60
N ASN A 20 2.71 -1.29 5.40
CA ASN A 20 2.27 -1.06 6.78
C ASN A 20 3.44 -0.63 7.66
N CYS A 21 4.60 -1.28 7.54
CA CYS A 21 5.82 -0.89 8.24
C CYS A 21 6.23 0.54 7.90
N LEU A 22 6.29 0.85 6.60
CA LEU A 22 6.62 2.20 6.12
C LEU A 22 5.60 3.24 6.59
N HIS A 23 4.30 2.93 6.61
CA HIS A 23 3.29 3.82 7.13
C HIS A 23 3.53 4.17 8.61
N GLU A 24 3.84 3.17 9.45
CA GLU A 24 4.14 3.38 10.87
C GLU A 24 5.42 4.20 11.09
N VAL A 25 6.51 3.85 10.40
CA VAL A 25 7.77 4.60 10.46
C VAL A 25 7.55 6.05 10.01
N ASN A 26 6.79 6.26 8.94
CA ASN A 26 6.57 7.58 8.38
C ASN A 26 5.72 8.51 9.27
N LYS A 27 5.02 7.99 10.30
CA LYS A 27 4.37 8.84 11.32
C LYS A 27 5.38 9.72 12.07
N GLN A 28 6.62 9.24 12.22
CA GLN A 28 7.70 9.98 12.85
C GLN A 28 8.38 10.96 11.87
N TYR A 29 8.72 10.49 10.67
CA TYR A 29 9.55 11.24 9.73
C TYR A 29 8.75 12.19 8.82
N LYS A 30 7.45 11.94 8.65
CA LYS A 30 6.51 12.78 7.88
C LYS A 30 6.99 13.08 6.45
N VAL A 31 7.61 12.09 5.82
CA VAL A 31 8.09 12.15 4.44
C VAL A 31 6.90 12.01 3.49
N ALA A 32 6.86 12.79 2.41
CA ALA A 32 5.86 12.62 1.37
C ALA A 32 6.11 11.30 0.63
N MET A 33 5.24 10.31 0.85
CA MET A 33 5.37 8.97 0.26
C MET A 33 4.07 8.56 -0.45
N PRO A 34 3.67 9.28 -1.53
CA PRO A 34 2.33 9.17 -2.12
C PRO A 34 1.99 7.77 -2.61
N ILE A 35 2.98 7.02 -3.12
CA ILE A 35 2.79 5.63 -3.56
C ILE A 35 2.49 4.72 -2.36
N CYS A 36 3.25 4.83 -1.27
CA CYS A 36 3.03 4.01 -0.08
C CYS A 36 1.71 4.37 0.61
N GLU A 37 1.34 5.65 0.63
CA GLU A 37 0.05 6.11 1.14
C GLU A 37 -1.13 5.50 0.36
N ALA A 38 -1.08 5.55 -0.97
CA ALA A 38 -2.12 4.98 -1.82
C ALA A 38 -2.26 3.46 -1.63
N VAL A 39 -1.13 2.74 -1.60
CA VAL A 39 -1.12 1.29 -1.39
C VAL A 39 -1.62 0.93 0.02
N TYR A 40 -1.24 1.69 1.05
CA TYR A 40 -1.75 1.50 2.42
C TYR A 40 -3.27 1.70 2.50
N ALA A 41 -3.78 2.76 1.87
CA ALA A 41 -5.20 3.07 1.84
C ALA A 41 -6.03 1.96 1.17
N ILE A 42 -5.51 1.36 0.12
CA ILE A 42 -6.15 0.23 -0.57
C ILE A 42 -6.13 -1.03 0.31
N LEU A 43 -4.95 -1.43 0.79
CA LEU A 43 -4.77 -2.73 1.43
C LEU A 43 -5.34 -2.77 2.85
N TYR A 44 -5.11 -1.71 3.63
CA TYR A 44 -5.42 -1.65 5.06
C TYR A 44 -6.68 -0.85 5.37
N GLN A 45 -6.92 0.27 4.68
CA GLN A 45 -8.12 1.09 4.87
C GLN A 45 -9.30 0.68 3.97
N LYS A 46 -9.11 -0.33 3.10
CA LYS A 46 -10.14 -0.88 2.20
C LYS A 46 -10.75 0.16 1.25
N LYS A 47 -9.98 1.18 0.87
CA LYS A 47 -10.41 2.12 -0.16
C LYS A 47 -10.46 1.46 -1.54
N SER A 48 -11.30 2.01 -2.41
CA SER A 48 -11.40 1.57 -3.81
C SER A 48 -10.06 1.77 -4.54
N PRO A 49 -9.44 0.71 -5.09
CA PRO A 49 -8.19 0.81 -5.84
C PRO A 49 -8.28 1.76 -7.03
N VAL A 50 -9.41 1.74 -7.74
CA VAL A 50 -9.61 2.57 -8.94
C VAL A 50 -9.56 4.05 -8.60
N ILE A 51 -10.22 4.44 -7.51
CA ILE A 51 -10.27 5.83 -7.06
C ILE A 51 -8.89 6.27 -6.57
N GLU A 52 -8.24 5.46 -5.73
CA GLU A 52 -6.97 5.86 -5.12
C GLU A 52 -5.82 5.90 -6.15
N MET A 53 -5.83 5.00 -7.14
CA MET A 53 -4.87 5.05 -8.25
C MET A 53 -5.08 6.27 -9.15
N LYS A 54 -6.33 6.71 -9.36
CA LYS A 54 -6.61 7.95 -10.09
C LYS A 54 -6.06 9.16 -9.32
N HIS A 55 -6.33 9.25 -8.02
CA HIS A 55 -5.79 10.32 -7.17
C HIS A 55 -4.25 10.31 -7.14
N LEU A 56 -3.64 9.12 -7.10
CA LEU A 56 -2.18 8.99 -7.16
C LEU A 56 -1.63 9.51 -8.49
N ALA A 57 -2.26 9.14 -9.62
CA ALA A 57 -1.84 9.61 -10.94
C ALA A 57 -1.93 11.13 -11.07
N GLU A 58 -3.01 11.73 -10.56
CA GLU A 58 -3.19 13.19 -10.51
C GLU A 58 -2.10 13.88 -9.66
N LYS A 59 -1.67 13.26 -8.55
CA LYS A 59 -0.60 13.81 -7.69
C LYS A 59 0.81 13.68 -8.28
N LEU A 60 1.04 12.73 -9.19
CA LEU A 60 2.35 12.46 -9.78
C LEU A 60 2.53 13.07 -11.18
N SER A 61 1.47 13.68 -11.72
CA SER A 61 1.50 14.46 -12.95
C SER A 61 2.06 15.85 -12.69
#